data_AF-A0A7C0W591-F1
#
_entry.id   AF-A0A7C0W591-F1
#
_cell.length_a   1.000
_cell.length_b   1.000
_cell.length_c   1.000
_cell.angle_alpha   90.00
_cell.angle_beta   90.00
_cell.angle_gamma   90.00
#
_symmetry.space_group_name_H-M   'P 1'
#
loop_
_entity.id
_entity.type
_entity.pdbx_description
1 polymer ?
#
loop_
_entity_poly.entity_id
_entity_poly.type
_entity_poly.pdbx_seq_one_letter_code
_entity_poly.pdbx_strand_id
1 'polypeptide(L)'
;MRSITDGEGSVLTVVDDAHLLDPQTAGVIGGVAQSSAGRLVISATSGEPLPADITAIWARWPDCRVELSPLTRDEVGEMAATLLGCGLDEPLLDEIFAVTLGYPLYVRAIVTEILDRVENTGKDEPITVMVLSSSSDRLTRLMERRLVRLGREERRLLDTLAFAESVPTDVVASLSDASTLSQLESSGLVRVGSKHAHVAHPLLATVVTATLTLEGQRTCARHLLDAIGEDSEPADIAASVRKALSVGIIPEPNLLDVAAGLALAWRDFNGAARIAAHAPDDQRLAVTRARALRFLGEVPDEVPVELDEGALTEFLSIKSQAMAYGEGRFADAIAMLQEGMVSLSESTHRNRLATELMILSGLSGDLDALLDAGRTVDDEANPDTRLLAVATTQLAEALTLSTVSADDTYAKGRQIVESMGTESLLSQQLEMGRVLVDLADGHFRDARVRLDRPDREAAPGSWLTIESLMADAWTSADAALRLAESAVAELESFDPTGNLSQAKHVAELRRAQTRQAAPREEAIKHPVEPAVAD
;
A
#
# COMPACT_ATOMS: atom_id res chain seq x y z
N MET A 1 -22.11 -49.81 13.97
CA MET A 1 -22.74 -50.80 13.06
C MET A 1 -24.15 -51.11 13.54
N ARG A 2 -25.14 -51.07 12.65
CA ARG A 2 -26.53 -51.47 12.92
C ARG A 2 -26.98 -52.49 11.89
N SER A 3 -27.75 -53.49 12.31
CA SER A 3 -28.31 -54.51 11.43
C SER A 3 -29.84 -54.40 11.43
N ILE A 4 -30.44 -54.29 10.26
CA ILE A 4 -31.89 -54.17 10.05
C ILE A 4 -32.32 -55.38 9.23
N THR A 5 -33.27 -56.16 9.76
CA THR A 5 -33.82 -57.34 9.07
C THR A 5 -35.22 -57.03 8.56
N ASP A 6 -35.51 -57.34 7.30
CA ASP A 6 -36.90 -57.44 6.87
C ASP A 6 -37.50 -58.80 7.31
N GLY A 7 -38.83 -58.88 7.35
CA GLY A 7 -39.55 -60.10 7.74
C GLY A 7 -39.34 -61.30 6.80
N GLU A 8 -38.56 -61.14 5.72
CA GLU A 8 -38.26 -62.16 4.71
C GLU A 8 -36.79 -62.66 4.77
N GLY A 9 -36.02 -62.23 5.78
CA GLY A 9 -34.69 -62.76 6.08
C GLY A 9 -33.53 -62.05 5.37
N SER A 10 -33.76 -60.91 4.72
CA SER A 10 -32.69 -60.07 4.17
C SER A 10 -32.14 -59.13 5.25
N VAL A 11 -30.81 -59.04 5.35
CA VAL A 11 -30.12 -58.28 6.40
C VAL A 11 -29.39 -57.09 5.78
N LEU A 12 -29.83 -55.88 6.12
CA LEU A 12 -29.13 -54.64 5.82
C LEU A 12 -28.20 -54.26 6.98
N THR A 13 -26.92 -54.20 6.69
CA THR A 13 -25.89 -53.76 7.63
C THR A 13 -25.49 -52.32 7.31
N VAL A 14 -25.66 -51.43 8.26
CA VAL A 14 -25.20 -50.03 8.18
C VAL A 14 -23.91 -49.89 8.99
N VAL A 15 -22.85 -49.53 8.30
CA VAL A 15 -21.53 -49.21 8.86
C VAL A 15 -21.39 -47.70 8.79
N ASP A 16 -21.30 -47.08 9.95
CA ASP A 16 -21.08 -45.64 10.07
C ASP A 16 -19.59 -45.40 10.34
N ASP A 17 -18.99 -44.40 9.70
CA ASP A 17 -17.59 -43.98 9.85
C ASP A 17 -16.57 -45.13 9.66
N ALA A 18 -16.62 -45.78 8.50
CA ALA A 18 -15.82 -46.97 8.22
C ALA A 18 -14.28 -46.76 8.26
N HIS A 19 -13.82 -45.50 8.18
CA HIS A 19 -12.42 -45.12 8.36
C HIS A 19 -11.92 -45.34 9.79
N LEU A 20 -12.81 -45.43 10.77
CA LEU A 20 -12.48 -45.67 12.18
C LEU A 20 -12.48 -47.14 12.59
N LEU A 21 -12.75 -48.07 11.66
CA LEU A 21 -12.78 -49.50 11.97
C LEU A 21 -11.38 -50.05 12.19
N ASP A 22 -11.23 -50.89 13.22
CA ASP A 22 -10.03 -51.70 13.37
C ASP A 22 -9.95 -52.76 12.26
N PRO A 23 -8.75 -53.26 11.91
CA PRO A 23 -8.57 -54.20 10.82
C PRO A 23 -9.38 -55.50 10.95
N GLN A 24 -9.62 -55.98 12.18
CA GLN A 24 -10.35 -57.22 12.40
C GLN A 24 -11.84 -57.02 12.12
N THR A 25 -12.40 -55.91 12.59
CA THR A 25 -13.79 -55.54 12.30
C THR A 25 -13.99 -55.21 10.81
N ALA A 26 -13.03 -54.52 10.18
CA ALA A 26 -13.06 -54.24 8.74
C ALA A 26 -13.07 -55.53 7.91
N GLY A 27 -12.27 -56.53 8.29
CA GLY A 27 -12.26 -57.85 7.63
C GLY A 27 -13.59 -58.58 7.72
N VAL A 28 -14.32 -58.46 8.84
CA VAL A 28 -15.67 -59.02 8.98
C VAL A 28 -16.64 -58.34 8.00
N ILE A 29 -16.58 -57.01 7.87
CA ILE A 29 -17.39 -56.27 6.88
C ILE A 29 -17.03 -56.69 5.46
N GLY A 30 -15.74 -56.87 5.15
CA GLY A 30 -15.24 -57.43 3.90
C GLY A 30 -15.84 -58.81 3.59
N GLY A 31 -16.01 -59.66 4.60
CA GLY A 31 -16.68 -60.96 4.47
C GLY A 31 -18.19 -60.83 4.20
N VAL A 32 -18.88 -59.91 4.88
CA VAL A 32 -20.31 -59.63 4.65
C VAL A 32 -20.54 -59.13 3.21
N ALA A 33 -19.65 -58.28 2.69
CA ALA A 33 -19.74 -57.78 1.33
C ALA A 33 -19.58 -58.87 0.25
N GLN A 34 -18.93 -59.98 0.59
CA GLN A 34 -18.75 -61.12 -0.32
C GLN A 34 -19.94 -62.12 -0.27
N SER A 35 -20.80 -62.02 0.73
CA SER A 35 -21.99 -62.87 0.86
C SER A 35 -23.11 -62.44 -0.10
N SER A 36 -23.77 -63.40 -0.74
CA SER A 36 -24.92 -63.14 -1.63
C SER A 36 -26.18 -62.65 -0.92
N ALA A 37 -26.22 -62.74 0.42
CA ALA A 37 -27.38 -62.35 1.23
C ALA A 37 -27.17 -61.03 2.02
N GLY A 38 -25.96 -60.46 2.03
CA GLY A 38 -25.64 -59.26 2.79
C GLY A 38 -25.89 -57.98 1.99
N ARG A 39 -26.69 -57.06 2.51
CA ARG A 39 -26.77 -55.68 1.99
C ARG A 39 -25.99 -54.76 2.90
N LEU A 40 -25.22 -53.84 2.34
CA LEU A 40 -24.36 -52.92 3.09
C LEU A 40 -24.64 -51.47 2.70
N VAL A 41 -24.76 -50.60 3.69
CA VAL A 41 -24.57 -49.15 3.53
C VAL A 41 -23.36 -48.78 4.38
N ILE A 42 -22.39 -48.11 3.76
CA ILE A 42 -21.14 -47.73 4.41
C ILE A 42 -20.96 -46.22 4.24
N SER A 43 -20.83 -45.49 5.34
CA SER A 43 -20.39 -44.09 5.31
C SER A 43 -18.90 -44.01 5.66
N ALA A 44 -18.21 -43.04 5.05
CA ALA A 44 -16.86 -42.66 5.42
C ALA A 44 -16.65 -41.18 5.09
N THR A 45 -15.77 -40.53 5.85
CA THR A 45 -15.35 -39.16 5.61
C THR A 45 -14.44 -39.11 4.39
N SER A 46 -14.69 -38.16 3.47
CA SER A 46 -13.84 -37.99 2.29
C SER A 46 -12.43 -37.57 2.70
N GLY A 47 -11.40 -38.15 2.05
CA GLY A 47 -9.98 -37.85 2.31
C GLY A 47 -9.31 -38.70 3.42
N GLU A 48 -10.08 -39.39 4.27
CA GLU A 48 -9.53 -40.27 5.32
C GLU A 48 -8.97 -41.59 4.74
N PRO A 49 -7.82 -42.10 5.23
CA PRO A 49 -7.32 -43.41 4.83
C PRO A 49 -8.26 -44.50 5.34
N LEU A 50 -8.71 -45.36 4.42
CA LEU A 50 -9.58 -46.48 4.76
C LEU A 50 -8.81 -47.76 5.06
N PRO A 51 -9.34 -48.62 5.96
CA PRO A 51 -8.86 -49.99 6.11
C PRO A 51 -8.89 -50.76 4.78
N ALA A 52 -7.89 -51.63 4.57
CA ALA A 52 -7.69 -52.34 3.30
C ALA A 52 -8.94 -53.11 2.83
N ASP A 53 -9.67 -53.74 3.75
CA ASP A 53 -10.90 -54.47 3.42
C ASP A 53 -12.04 -53.55 2.96
N ILE A 54 -12.15 -52.34 3.52
CA ILE A 54 -13.14 -51.34 3.07
C ILE A 54 -12.73 -50.75 1.72
N THR A 55 -11.43 -50.48 1.53
CA THR A 55 -10.86 -50.06 0.24
C THR A 55 -11.12 -51.11 -0.85
N ALA A 56 -11.00 -52.40 -0.53
CA ALA A 56 -11.30 -53.50 -1.45
C ALA A 56 -12.79 -53.56 -1.83
N ILE A 57 -13.70 -53.27 -0.89
CA ILE A 57 -15.14 -53.12 -1.18
C ILE A 57 -15.34 -51.95 -2.16
N TRP A 58 -14.76 -50.78 -1.88
CA TRP A 58 -14.87 -49.60 -2.76
C TRP A 58 -14.36 -49.86 -4.18
N ALA A 59 -13.22 -50.55 -4.32
CA ALA A 59 -12.65 -50.87 -5.63
C ALA A 59 -13.53 -51.85 -6.44
N ARG A 60 -14.30 -52.69 -5.76
CA ARG A 60 -15.11 -53.74 -6.39
C ARG A 60 -16.49 -53.26 -6.86
N TRP A 61 -17.04 -52.22 -6.23
CA TRP A 61 -18.35 -51.65 -6.59
C TRP A 61 -18.28 -50.11 -6.73
N PRO A 62 -17.55 -49.61 -7.74
CA PRO A 62 -17.37 -48.16 -7.94
C PRO A 62 -18.70 -47.45 -8.22
N ASP A 63 -19.63 -48.10 -8.92
CA ASP A 63 -20.94 -47.53 -9.30
C ASP A 63 -21.89 -47.35 -8.10
N CYS A 64 -21.59 -47.98 -6.96
CA CYS A 64 -22.36 -47.84 -5.73
C CYS A 64 -21.84 -46.71 -4.83
N ARG A 65 -20.80 -46.00 -5.24
CA ARG A 65 -20.23 -44.89 -4.49
C ARG A 65 -20.99 -43.61 -4.79
N VAL A 66 -21.47 -42.96 -3.72
CA VAL A 66 -22.09 -41.64 -3.79
C VAL A 66 -21.22 -40.67 -3.01
N GLU A 67 -20.66 -39.68 -3.71
CA GLU A 67 -19.92 -38.59 -3.08
C GLU A 67 -20.89 -37.45 -2.75
N LEU A 68 -20.96 -37.11 -1.46
CA LEU A 68 -21.89 -36.09 -0.96
C LEU A 68 -21.19 -34.74 -0.93
N SER A 69 -21.65 -33.82 -1.76
CA SER A 69 -21.28 -32.41 -1.69
C SER A 69 -22.23 -31.66 -0.74
N PRO A 70 -21.84 -30.48 -0.23
CA PRO A 70 -22.80 -29.55 0.38
C PRO A 70 -23.97 -29.30 -0.58
N LEU A 71 -25.17 -29.11 -0.02
CA LEU A 71 -26.39 -28.80 -0.78
C LEU A 71 -26.20 -27.51 -1.57
N THR A 72 -26.70 -27.49 -2.79
CA THR A 72 -26.88 -26.27 -3.57
C THR A 72 -27.93 -25.36 -2.91
N ARG A 73 -27.96 -24.08 -3.32
CA ARG A 73 -28.97 -23.12 -2.84
C ARG A 73 -30.40 -23.64 -3.01
N ASP A 74 -30.68 -24.24 -4.16
CA ASP A 74 -32.02 -24.75 -4.47
C ASP A 74 -32.37 -25.96 -3.60
N GLU A 75 -31.42 -26.87 -3.36
CA GLU A 75 -31.58 -28.02 -2.47
C GLU A 75 -31.72 -27.60 -0.99
N VAL A 76 -31.05 -26.52 -0.57
CA VAL A 76 -31.29 -25.89 0.74
C VAL A 76 -32.72 -25.37 0.84
N GLY A 77 -33.23 -24.73 -0.22
CA GLY A 77 -34.61 -24.26 -0.28
C GLY A 77 -35.61 -25.39 -0.18
N GLU A 78 -35.38 -26.48 -0.92
CA GLU A 78 -36.22 -27.68 -0.86
C GLU A 78 -36.21 -28.32 0.53
N MET A 79 -35.03 -28.51 1.12
CA MET A 79 -34.88 -29.08 2.45
C MET A 79 -35.56 -28.20 3.51
N ALA A 80 -35.32 -26.90 3.47
CA ALA A 80 -35.85 -25.98 4.46
C ALA A 80 -37.36 -25.80 4.33
N ALA A 81 -37.91 -25.71 3.11
CA ALA A 81 -39.36 -25.69 2.88
C ALA A 81 -40.04 -26.98 3.33
N THR A 82 -39.41 -28.13 3.09
CA THR A 82 -39.91 -29.44 3.56
C THR A 82 -39.95 -29.51 5.08
N LEU A 83 -38.91 -29.00 5.75
CA LEU A 83 -38.83 -29.00 7.21
C LEU A 83 -39.78 -27.98 7.86
N LEU A 84 -39.99 -26.81 7.25
CA LEU A 84 -40.92 -25.78 7.72
C LEU A 84 -42.39 -26.10 7.41
N GLY A 85 -42.66 -26.90 6.38
CA GLY A 85 -44.00 -27.17 5.88
C GLY A 85 -44.61 -26.00 5.09
N CYS A 86 -43.81 -24.99 4.72
CA CYS A 86 -44.22 -23.84 3.91
C CYS A 86 -43.10 -23.39 2.97
N GLY A 87 -43.45 -22.63 1.93
CA GLY A 87 -42.46 -22.02 1.03
C GLY A 87 -41.69 -20.89 1.72
N LEU A 88 -40.41 -20.77 1.35
CA LEU A 88 -39.52 -19.69 1.79
C LEU A 88 -39.54 -18.54 0.77
N ASP A 89 -39.48 -17.30 1.25
CA ASP A 89 -39.18 -16.16 0.40
C ASP A 89 -37.68 -16.14 0.02
N GLU A 90 -37.38 -15.65 -1.19
CA GLU A 90 -36.02 -15.65 -1.74
C GLU A 90 -34.96 -15.01 -0.83
N PRO A 91 -35.21 -13.85 -0.16
CA PRO A 91 -34.23 -13.24 0.73
C PRO A 91 -33.90 -14.10 1.94
N LEU A 92 -34.89 -14.81 2.49
CA LEU A 92 -34.72 -15.73 3.61
C LEU A 92 -33.96 -16.98 3.19
N LEU A 93 -34.23 -17.49 2.00
CA LEU A 93 -33.45 -18.58 1.41
C LEU A 93 -31.98 -18.18 1.19
N ASP A 94 -31.74 -16.98 0.65
CA ASP A 94 -30.39 -16.44 0.47
C ASP A 94 -29.65 -16.36 1.81
N GLU A 95 -30.35 -15.90 2.86
CA GLU A 95 -29.78 -15.79 4.19
C GLU A 95 -29.48 -17.17 4.81
N ILE A 96 -30.43 -18.11 4.77
CA ILE A 96 -30.22 -19.49 5.24
C ILE A 96 -29.07 -20.15 4.46
N PHE A 97 -29.00 -19.95 3.15
CA PHE A 97 -27.92 -20.49 2.33
C PHE A 97 -26.57 -19.86 2.67
N ALA A 98 -26.50 -18.53 2.83
CA ALA A 98 -25.27 -17.82 3.19
C ALA A 98 -24.74 -18.23 4.58
N VAL A 99 -25.66 -18.49 5.52
CA VAL A 99 -25.34 -18.89 6.90
C VAL A 99 -24.99 -20.37 6.99
N THR A 100 -25.55 -21.25 6.14
CA THR A 100 -25.33 -22.71 6.22
C THR A 100 -24.29 -23.22 5.24
N LEU A 101 -24.00 -22.45 4.18
CA LEU A 101 -23.16 -22.82 3.03
C LEU A 101 -23.54 -24.19 2.44
N GLY A 102 -24.82 -24.58 2.50
CA GLY A 102 -25.29 -25.85 1.97
C GLY A 102 -25.15 -27.06 2.90
N TYR A 103 -24.60 -26.92 4.12
CA TYR A 103 -24.45 -28.08 5.00
C TYR A 103 -25.80 -28.51 5.60
N PRO A 104 -26.33 -29.72 5.29
CA PRO A 104 -27.67 -30.14 5.69
C PRO A 104 -27.92 -30.08 7.20
N LEU A 105 -26.88 -30.36 7.99
CA LEU A 105 -26.94 -30.31 9.44
C LEU A 105 -27.28 -28.91 9.96
N TYR A 106 -26.71 -27.88 9.34
CA TYR A 106 -26.91 -26.48 9.72
C TYR A 106 -28.25 -25.96 9.21
N VAL A 107 -28.67 -26.34 8.00
CA VAL A 107 -30.01 -26.06 7.48
C VAL A 107 -31.08 -26.58 8.45
N ARG A 108 -30.95 -27.84 8.88
CA ARG A 108 -31.88 -28.44 9.86
C ARG A 108 -31.85 -27.71 11.20
N ALA A 109 -30.67 -27.32 11.69
CA ALA A 109 -30.54 -26.62 12.97
C ALA A 109 -31.25 -25.26 12.95
N ILE A 110 -31.03 -24.45 11.91
CA ILE A 110 -31.67 -23.14 11.74
C ILE A 110 -33.19 -23.30 11.59
N VAL A 111 -33.65 -24.23 10.74
CA VAL A 111 -35.08 -24.43 10.50
C VAL A 111 -35.82 -24.89 11.76
N THR A 112 -35.22 -25.80 12.54
CA THR A 112 -35.81 -26.24 13.81
C THR A 112 -35.95 -25.08 14.80
N GLU A 113 -34.99 -24.16 14.80
CA GLU A 113 -35.00 -22.99 15.67
C GLU A 113 -36.03 -21.95 15.25
N ILE A 114 -36.25 -21.77 13.95
CA ILE A 114 -37.36 -20.98 13.41
C ILE A 114 -38.70 -21.57 13.90
N LEU A 115 -38.89 -22.90 13.79
CA LEU A 115 -40.12 -23.57 14.24
C LEU A 115 -40.37 -23.37 15.75
N ASP A 116 -39.35 -23.62 16.59
CA ASP A 116 -39.45 -23.46 18.04
C ASP A 116 -39.85 -22.01 18.43
N ARG A 117 -39.36 -21.00 17.72
CA ARG A 117 -39.71 -19.59 18.00
C ARG A 117 -41.10 -19.21 17.49
N VAL A 118 -41.50 -19.70 16.32
CA VAL A 118 -42.87 -19.49 15.80
C VAL A 118 -43.91 -20.05 16.78
N GLU A 119 -43.62 -21.20 17.42
CA GLU A 119 -44.47 -21.79 18.44
C GLU A 119 -44.54 -20.97 19.75
N ASN A 120 -43.45 -20.28 20.12
CA ASN A 120 -43.33 -19.57 21.40
C ASN A 120 -43.73 -18.08 21.36
N THR A 121 -43.53 -17.37 20.24
CA THR A 121 -43.72 -15.91 20.18
C THR A 121 -45.10 -15.49 19.64
N GLY A 122 -45.89 -16.42 19.10
CA GLY A 122 -47.23 -16.14 18.58
C GLY A 122 -47.21 -15.25 17.32
N LYS A 123 -47.08 -15.89 16.16
CA LYS A 123 -47.40 -15.45 14.76
C LYS A 123 -47.01 -14.05 14.21
N ASP A 124 -46.60 -13.06 15.00
CA ASP A 124 -46.50 -11.66 14.51
C ASP A 124 -45.07 -11.14 14.29
N GLU A 125 -44.02 -11.91 14.57
CA GLU A 125 -42.64 -11.54 14.20
C GLU A 125 -42.25 -12.06 12.80
N PRO A 126 -41.69 -11.20 11.92
CA PRO A 126 -41.25 -11.64 10.60
C PRO A 126 -40.07 -12.61 10.70
N ILE A 127 -40.15 -13.72 9.98
CA ILE A 127 -39.18 -14.85 10.01
C ILE A 127 -37.75 -14.38 9.69
N THR A 128 -37.57 -13.37 8.83
CA THR A 128 -36.29 -12.75 8.51
C THR A 128 -35.60 -12.13 9.75
N VAL A 129 -36.36 -11.52 10.66
CA VAL A 129 -35.80 -10.97 11.92
C VAL A 129 -35.39 -12.10 12.87
N MET A 130 -36.09 -13.24 12.82
CA MET A 130 -35.69 -14.44 13.56
C MET A 130 -34.43 -15.07 12.99
N VAL A 131 -34.22 -15.09 11.66
CA VAL A 131 -32.99 -15.64 11.05
C VAL A 131 -31.76 -14.78 11.34
N LEU A 132 -31.89 -13.45 11.17
CA LEU A 132 -30.86 -12.47 11.55
C LEU A 132 -30.54 -12.50 13.06
N SER A 133 -31.54 -12.83 13.89
CA SER A 133 -31.37 -13.03 15.34
C SER A 133 -31.05 -14.49 15.75
N SER A 134 -30.98 -15.42 14.78
CA SER A 134 -30.73 -16.85 14.96
C SER A 134 -29.27 -17.25 14.75
N SER A 135 -28.35 -16.34 15.04
CA SER A 135 -27.07 -16.74 15.65
C SER A 135 -27.27 -17.43 17.03
N SER A 136 -28.50 -17.85 17.37
CA SER A 136 -28.96 -18.13 18.72
C SER A 136 -28.53 -19.49 19.20
N ASP A 137 -28.37 -19.55 20.51
CA ASP A 137 -27.96 -20.65 21.38
C ASP A 137 -27.92 -22.07 20.83
N ARG A 138 -28.84 -22.52 19.97
CA ARG A 138 -28.85 -23.91 19.49
C ARG A 138 -27.77 -24.18 18.44
N LEU A 139 -27.56 -23.29 17.47
CA LEU A 139 -26.46 -23.43 16.49
C LEU A 139 -25.10 -23.28 17.18
N THR A 140 -25.00 -22.31 18.10
CA THR A 140 -23.85 -22.11 18.98
C THR A 140 -23.59 -23.35 19.86
N ARG A 141 -24.60 -23.91 20.54
CA ARG A 141 -24.46 -25.15 21.32
C ARG A 141 -24.08 -26.36 20.47
N LEU A 142 -24.54 -26.43 19.22
CA LEU A 142 -24.14 -27.50 18.29
C LEU A 142 -22.66 -27.36 17.91
N MET A 143 -22.20 -26.13 17.64
CA MET A 143 -20.80 -25.82 17.37
C MET A 143 -19.94 -26.07 18.62
N GLU A 144 -20.33 -25.58 19.79
CA GLU A 144 -19.68 -25.82 21.09
C GLU A 144 -19.52 -27.31 21.39
N ARG A 145 -20.55 -28.13 21.11
CA ARG A 145 -20.44 -29.60 21.28
C ARG A 145 -19.39 -30.24 20.37
N ARG A 146 -19.16 -29.69 19.17
CA ARG A 146 -18.06 -30.13 18.30
C ARG A 146 -16.72 -29.69 18.88
N LEU A 147 -16.63 -28.47 19.42
CA LEU A 147 -15.41 -27.93 20.04
C LEU A 147 -15.00 -28.68 21.33
N VAL A 148 -15.95 -29.11 22.16
CA VAL A 148 -15.70 -29.83 23.44
C VAL A 148 -15.00 -31.18 23.22
N ARG A 149 -15.14 -31.78 22.04
CA ARG A 149 -14.52 -33.07 21.71
C ARG A 149 -13.07 -32.96 21.24
N LEU A 150 -12.59 -31.74 20.99
CA LEU A 150 -11.24 -31.51 20.51
C LEU A 150 -10.21 -31.71 21.62
N GLY A 151 -9.10 -32.35 21.26
CA GLY A 151 -7.89 -32.37 22.07
C GLY A 151 -7.30 -30.97 22.23
N ARG A 152 -6.32 -30.85 23.14
CA ARG A 152 -5.69 -29.56 23.45
C ARG A 152 -5.00 -28.92 22.25
N GLU A 153 -4.25 -29.71 21.46
CA GLU A 153 -3.51 -29.20 20.30
C GLU A 153 -4.45 -28.85 19.13
N GLU A 154 -5.46 -29.67 18.86
CA GLU A 154 -6.51 -29.37 17.88
C GLU A 154 -7.26 -28.08 18.22
N ARG A 155 -7.64 -27.91 19.49
CA ARG A 155 -8.32 -26.69 19.96
C ARG A 155 -7.42 -25.47 19.78
N ARG A 156 -6.14 -25.57 20.14
CA ARG A 156 -5.14 -24.50 20.02
C ARG A 156 -4.93 -24.09 18.57
N LEU A 157 -4.80 -25.05 17.64
CA LEU A 157 -4.65 -24.73 16.22
C LEU A 157 -5.91 -24.06 15.67
N LEU A 158 -7.09 -24.60 15.98
CA LEU A 158 -8.37 -24.02 15.56
C LEU A 158 -8.57 -22.59 16.10
N ASP A 159 -8.21 -22.34 17.36
CA ASP A 159 -8.21 -21.01 17.97
C ASP A 159 -7.30 -20.04 17.22
N THR A 160 -6.08 -20.50 16.88
CA THR A 160 -5.10 -19.68 16.17
C THR A 160 -5.58 -19.33 14.76
N LEU A 161 -6.15 -20.31 14.04
CA LEU A 161 -6.74 -20.11 12.70
C LEU A 161 -7.96 -19.18 12.74
N ALA A 162 -8.82 -19.32 13.75
CA ALA A 162 -9.99 -18.45 13.92
C ALA A 162 -9.58 -17.00 14.23
N PHE A 163 -8.56 -16.82 15.06
CA PHE A 163 -8.03 -15.51 15.42
C PHE A 163 -7.37 -14.81 14.22
N ALA A 164 -6.55 -15.55 13.47
CA ALA A 164 -5.83 -15.03 12.30
C ALA A 164 -6.70 -14.87 11.05
N GLU A 165 -7.87 -15.50 10.99
CA GLU A 165 -8.78 -15.64 9.84
C GLU A 165 -8.22 -16.48 8.69
N SER A 166 -6.95 -16.28 8.33
CA SER A 166 -6.22 -17.04 7.32
C SER A 166 -4.75 -17.12 7.70
N VAL A 167 -4.16 -18.32 7.62
CA VAL A 167 -2.75 -18.55 7.98
C VAL A 167 -2.05 -19.33 6.87
N PRO A 168 -0.86 -18.92 6.43
CA PRO A 168 -0.06 -19.67 5.47
C PRO A 168 0.21 -21.11 5.91
N THR A 169 0.22 -22.04 4.96
CA THR A 169 0.39 -23.47 5.26
C THR A 169 1.74 -23.81 5.89
N ASP A 170 2.80 -23.06 5.56
CA ASP A 170 4.13 -23.14 6.17
C ASP A 170 4.10 -22.69 7.65
N VAL A 171 3.42 -21.58 7.95
CA VAL A 171 3.23 -21.11 9.33
C VAL A 171 2.38 -22.12 10.14
N VAL A 172 1.35 -22.71 9.53
CA VAL A 172 0.56 -23.78 10.18
C VAL A 172 1.39 -25.03 10.48
N ALA A 173 2.30 -25.40 9.59
CA ALA A 173 3.22 -26.52 9.81
C ALA A 173 4.21 -26.27 10.96
N SER A 174 4.56 -25.02 11.24
CA SER A 174 5.34 -24.62 12.41
C SER A 174 4.51 -24.60 13.71
N LEU A 175 3.20 -24.36 13.61
CA LEU A 175 2.29 -24.28 14.76
C LEU A 175 1.86 -25.65 15.30
N SER A 176 1.78 -26.66 14.44
CA SER A 176 1.20 -27.97 14.75
C SER A 176 1.76 -29.08 13.88
N ASP A 177 1.68 -30.32 14.36
CA ASP A 177 2.03 -31.47 13.53
C ASP A 177 1.00 -31.70 12.41
N ALA A 178 1.45 -32.36 11.33
CA ALA A 178 0.61 -32.64 10.16
C ALA A 178 -0.63 -33.49 10.51
N SER A 179 -0.54 -34.34 11.55
CA SER A 179 -1.67 -35.14 12.03
C SER A 179 -2.79 -34.28 12.60
N THR A 180 -2.47 -33.25 13.39
CA THR A 180 -3.45 -32.35 14.01
C THR A 180 -4.21 -31.55 12.95
N LEU A 181 -3.49 -31.01 11.96
CA LEU A 181 -4.12 -30.30 10.84
C LEU A 181 -5.03 -31.23 10.03
N SER A 182 -4.57 -32.45 9.73
CA SER A 182 -5.35 -33.44 8.99
C SER A 182 -6.63 -33.84 9.71
N GLN A 183 -6.59 -33.99 11.04
CA GLN A 183 -7.77 -34.31 11.86
C GLN A 183 -8.78 -33.16 11.89
N LEU A 184 -8.31 -31.90 11.96
CA LEU A 184 -9.16 -30.72 11.90
C LEU A 184 -9.80 -30.52 10.51
N GLU A 185 -9.07 -30.85 9.45
CA GLU A 185 -9.59 -30.82 8.08
C GLU A 185 -10.64 -31.90 7.86
N SER A 186 -10.37 -33.15 8.24
CA SER A 186 -11.30 -34.26 8.04
C SER A 186 -12.56 -34.15 8.89
N SER A 187 -12.46 -33.57 10.10
CA SER A 187 -13.62 -33.23 10.92
C SER A 187 -14.43 -32.04 10.37
N GLY A 188 -13.99 -31.41 9.28
CA GLY A 188 -14.67 -30.31 8.60
C GLY A 188 -14.64 -29.00 9.38
N LEU A 189 -13.66 -28.82 10.27
CA LEU A 189 -13.49 -27.62 11.09
C LEU A 189 -12.51 -26.63 10.45
N VAL A 190 -11.56 -27.13 9.68
CA VAL A 190 -10.56 -26.35 8.95
C VAL A 190 -10.63 -26.72 7.46
N ARG A 191 -10.30 -25.78 6.59
CA ARG A 191 -10.10 -26.02 5.16
C ARG A 191 -8.68 -25.62 4.80
N VAL A 192 -7.94 -26.53 4.16
CA VAL A 192 -6.56 -26.28 3.73
C VAL A 192 -6.56 -26.01 2.22
N GLY A 193 -6.15 -24.80 1.84
CA GLY A 193 -5.90 -24.43 0.46
C GLY A 193 -4.46 -24.72 0.05
N SER A 194 -4.09 -24.35 -1.18
CA SER A 194 -2.73 -24.57 -1.69
C SER A 194 -1.64 -23.73 -0.98
N LYS A 195 -2.02 -22.58 -0.41
CA LYS A 195 -1.10 -21.65 0.27
C LYS A 195 -1.53 -21.26 1.68
N HIS A 196 -2.82 -21.35 1.99
CA HIS A 196 -3.36 -20.91 3.28
C HIS A 196 -4.38 -21.90 3.83
N ALA A 197 -4.42 -22.03 5.15
CA ALA A 197 -5.48 -22.71 5.88
C ALA A 197 -6.34 -21.70 6.64
N HIS A 198 -7.63 -21.99 6.74
CA HIS A 198 -8.60 -21.17 7.45
C HIS A 198 -9.68 -22.05 8.08
N VAL A 199 -10.41 -21.50 9.03
CA VAL A 199 -11.58 -22.18 9.60
C VAL A 199 -12.61 -22.43 8.50
N ALA A 200 -13.13 -23.66 8.42
CA ALA A 200 -13.95 -24.11 7.29
C ALA A 200 -15.24 -23.30 7.09
N HIS A 201 -15.72 -22.62 8.14
CA HIS A 201 -16.98 -21.89 8.12
C HIS A 201 -16.92 -20.57 8.91
N PRO A 202 -17.42 -19.43 8.37
CA PRO A 202 -17.44 -18.15 9.08
C PRO A 202 -18.10 -18.20 10.46
N LEU A 203 -19.27 -18.83 10.60
CA LEU A 203 -19.92 -19.02 11.91
C LEU A 203 -19.09 -19.83 12.91
N LEU A 204 -18.35 -20.83 12.45
CA LEU A 204 -17.45 -21.58 13.33
C LEU A 204 -16.33 -20.67 13.82
N ALA A 205 -15.76 -19.86 12.93
CA ALA A 205 -14.77 -18.85 13.32
C ALA A 205 -15.37 -17.84 14.31
N THR A 206 -16.62 -17.40 14.12
CA THR A 206 -17.32 -16.51 15.06
C THR A 206 -17.50 -17.16 16.44
N VAL A 207 -17.98 -18.40 16.50
CA VAL A 207 -18.17 -19.12 17.78
C VAL A 207 -16.82 -19.34 18.48
N VAL A 208 -15.80 -19.78 17.74
CA VAL A 208 -14.46 -19.98 18.30
C VAL A 208 -13.91 -18.67 18.86
N THR A 209 -13.94 -17.60 18.06
CA THR A 209 -13.44 -16.27 18.47
C THR A 209 -14.24 -15.70 19.64
N ALA A 210 -15.55 -15.93 19.72
CA ALA A 210 -16.38 -15.52 20.85
C ALA A 210 -16.02 -16.25 22.16
N THR A 211 -15.53 -17.50 22.07
CA THR A 211 -15.04 -18.25 23.24
C THR A 211 -13.62 -17.89 23.65
N LEU A 212 -12.87 -17.17 22.81
CA LEU A 212 -11.51 -16.73 23.12
C LEU A 212 -11.52 -15.57 24.09
N THR A 213 -10.95 -15.80 25.28
CA THR A 213 -10.61 -14.72 26.21
C THR A 213 -9.51 -13.83 25.61
N LEU A 214 -9.37 -12.60 26.11
CA LEU A 214 -8.29 -11.71 25.68
C LEU A 214 -6.90 -12.36 25.83
N GLU A 215 -6.65 -13.12 26.90
CA GLU A 215 -5.38 -13.83 27.07
C GLU A 215 -5.24 -15.02 26.09
N GLY A 216 -6.35 -15.67 25.73
CA GLY A 216 -6.37 -16.66 24.65
C GLY A 216 -5.99 -16.04 23.30
N GLN A 217 -6.52 -14.86 22.98
CA GLN A 217 -6.15 -14.13 21.77
C GLN A 217 -4.68 -13.70 21.78
N ARG A 218 -4.16 -13.20 22.92
CA ARG A 218 -2.72 -12.91 23.09
C ARG A 218 -1.84 -14.14 22.93
N THR A 219 -2.30 -15.29 23.41
CA THR A 219 -1.61 -16.57 23.24
C THR A 219 -1.56 -16.97 21.77
N CYS A 220 -2.68 -16.84 21.04
CA CYS A 220 -2.71 -17.07 19.60
C CYS A 220 -1.77 -16.11 18.84
N ALA A 221 -1.76 -14.82 19.20
CA ALA A 221 -0.86 -13.84 18.62
C ALA A 221 0.63 -14.21 18.83
N ARG A 222 1.02 -14.63 20.04
CA ARG A 222 2.39 -15.09 20.31
C ARG A 222 2.75 -16.29 19.46
N HIS A 223 1.87 -17.29 19.38
CA HIS A 223 2.13 -18.46 18.53
C HIS A 223 2.30 -18.09 17.06
N LEU A 224 1.47 -17.18 16.52
CA LEU A 224 1.62 -16.72 15.14
C LEU A 224 2.98 -16.06 14.92
N LEU A 225 3.41 -15.20 15.84
CA LEU A 225 4.72 -14.53 15.74
C LEU A 225 5.88 -15.53 15.86
N ASP A 226 5.81 -16.49 16.79
CA ASP A 226 6.82 -17.53 16.97
C ASP A 226 6.94 -18.47 15.77
N ALA A 227 5.86 -18.60 14.99
CA ALA A 227 5.79 -19.46 13.80
C ALA A 227 6.20 -18.78 12.50
N ILE A 228 6.48 -17.46 12.53
CA ILE A 228 7.04 -16.74 11.37
C ILE A 228 8.46 -17.25 11.13
N GLY A 229 8.71 -17.74 9.92
CA GLY A 229 10.04 -18.18 9.47
C GLY A 229 10.77 -17.10 8.66
N GLU A 230 12.03 -17.37 8.33
CA GLU A 230 12.84 -16.50 7.47
C GLU A 230 12.25 -16.37 6.05
N ASP A 231 11.58 -17.41 5.55
CA ASP A 231 11.01 -17.47 4.20
C ASP A 231 9.54 -16.99 4.13
N SER A 232 8.96 -16.53 5.24
CA SER A 232 7.55 -16.10 5.26
C SER A 232 7.31 -14.87 4.38
N GLU A 233 6.22 -14.87 3.61
CA GLU A 233 5.90 -13.76 2.70
C GLU A 233 5.63 -12.46 3.52
N PRO A 234 6.09 -11.27 3.05
CA PRO A 234 5.89 -10.01 3.77
C PRO A 234 4.43 -9.69 4.10
N ALA A 235 3.49 -10.13 3.27
CA ALA A 235 2.06 -9.94 3.48
C ALA A 235 1.55 -10.70 4.71
N ASP A 236 2.07 -11.90 4.94
CA ASP A 236 1.70 -12.76 6.06
C ASP A 236 2.31 -12.27 7.37
N ILE A 237 3.57 -11.81 7.33
CA ILE A 237 4.21 -11.12 8.45
C ILE A 237 3.36 -9.91 8.86
N ALA A 238 2.97 -9.08 7.90
CA ALA A 238 2.16 -7.90 8.18
C ALA A 238 0.78 -8.25 8.74
N ALA A 239 0.15 -9.34 8.29
CA ALA A 239 -1.12 -9.82 8.84
C ALA A 239 -0.97 -10.25 10.31
N SER A 240 0.05 -11.05 10.63
CA SER A 240 0.36 -11.50 11.99
C SER A 240 0.69 -10.32 12.92
N VAL A 241 1.48 -9.35 12.45
CA VAL A 241 1.79 -8.12 13.19
C VAL A 241 0.53 -7.33 13.51
N ARG A 242 -0.36 -7.11 12.54
CA ARG A 242 -1.64 -6.40 12.77
C ARG A 242 -2.51 -7.11 13.81
N LYS A 243 -2.59 -8.44 13.74
CA LYS A 243 -3.33 -9.25 14.72
C LYS A 243 -2.72 -9.15 16.12
N ALA A 244 -1.39 -9.24 16.23
CA ALA A 244 -0.69 -9.06 17.51
C ALA A 244 -0.94 -7.68 18.14
N LEU A 245 -0.81 -6.61 17.34
CA LEU A 245 -1.05 -5.25 17.82
C LEU A 245 -2.51 -5.05 18.27
N SER A 246 -3.49 -5.69 17.61
CA SER A 246 -4.91 -5.59 17.98
C SER A 246 -5.23 -6.09 19.40
N VAL A 247 -4.37 -6.95 19.96
CA VAL A 247 -4.49 -7.51 21.32
C VAL A 247 -3.43 -6.97 22.29
N GLY A 248 -2.70 -5.94 21.87
CA GLY A 248 -1.68 -5.26 22.65
C GLY A 248 -0.36 -6.02 22.80
N ILE A 249 -0.07 -6.97 21.90
CA ILE A 249 1.25 -7.60 21.81
C ILE A 249 2.09 -6.80 20.82
N ILE A 250 3.23 -6.28 21.27
CA ILE A 250 4.18 -5.53 20.43
C ILE A 250 5.23 -6.54 19.90
N PRO A 251 5.26 -6.80 18.57
CA PRO A 251 6.26 -7.67 17.95
C PRO A 251 7.67 -7.04 17.96
N GLU A 252 8.67 -7.85 17.60
CA GLU A 252 10.04 -7.36 17.44
C GLU A 252 10.16 -6.28 16.33
N PRO A 253 11.11 -5.33 16.44
CA PRO A 253 11.26 -4.24 15.48
C PRO A 253 11.40 -4.68 14.02
N ASN A 254 12.05 -5.82 13.75
CA ASN A 254 12.19 -6.35 12.40
C ASN A 254 10.83 -6.70 11.76
N LEU A 255 9.90 -7.25 12.52
CA LEU A 255 8.56 -7.60 12.01
C LEU A 255 7.71 -6.33 11.85
N LEU A 256 7.85 -5.37 12.77
CA LEU A 256 7.21 -4.06 12.66
C LEU A 256 7.68 -3.31 11.41
N ASP A 257 8.98 -3.37 11.07
CA ASP A 257 9.58 -2.72 9.90
C ASP A 257 9.00 -3.29 8.60
N VAL A 258 8.92 -4.62 8.48
CA VAL A 258 8.27 -5.29 7.34
C VAL A 258 6.80 -4.87 7.21
N ALA A 259 6.05 -4.87 8.32
CA ALA A 259 4.64 -4.54 8.32
C ALA A 259 4.38 -3.05 7.98
N ALA A 260 5.17 -2.14 8.55
CA ALA A 260 5.07 -0.71 8.29
C ALA A 260 5.52 -0.36 6.87
N GLY A 261 6.58 -1.01 6.37
CA GLY A 261 7.04 -0.89 4.99
C GLY A 261 5.99 -1.35 3.97
N LEU A 262 5.31 -2.47 4.23
CA LEU A 262 4.22 -2.94 3.36
C LEU A 262 3.02 -1.99 3.39
N ALA A 263 2.66 -1.46 4.57
CA ALA A 263 1.61 -0.45 4.70
C ALA A 263 1.93 0.82 3.89
N LEU A 264 3.19 1.30 3.94
CA LEU A 264 3.65 2.40 3.09
C LEU A 264 3.52 2.08 1.60
N ALA A 265 3.94 0.89 1.18
CA ALA A 265 3.87 0.47 -0.22
C ALA A 265 2.42 0.45 -0.74
N TRP A 266 1.46 0.08 0.12
CA TRP A 266 0.02 0.11 -0.19
C TRP A 266 -0.66 1.45 0.06
N ARG A 267 0.11 2.49 0.41
CA ARG A 267 -0.39 3.84 0.75
C ARG A 267 -1.33 3.89 1.96
N ASP A 268 -1.27 2.91 2.84
CA ASP A 268 -1.86 2.98 4.17
C ASP A 268 -0.92 3.76 5.11
N PHE A 269 -0.84 5.07 4.90
CA PHE A 269 0.05 5.94 5.67
C PHE A 269 -0.34 5.99 7.15
N ASN A 270 -1.64 5.91 7.48
CA ASN A 270 -2.09 5.87 8.88
C ASN A 270 -1.66 4.57 9.56
N GLY A 271 -1.84 3.43 8.89
CA GLY A 271 -1.37 2.13 9.37
C GLY A 271 0.15 2.11 9.56
N ALA A 272 0.91 2.60 8.57
CA ALA A 272 2.37 2.67 8.67
C ALA A 272 2.84 3.51 9.87
N ALA A 273 2.28 4.71 10.05
CA ALA A 273 2.61 5.58 11.18
C ALA A 273 2.27 4.93 12.53
N ARG A 274 1.10 4.27 12.63
CA ARG A 274 0.66 3.57 13.85
C ARG A 274 1.52 2.36 14.18
N ILE A 275 1.88 1.55 13.19
CA ILE A 275 2.74 0.37 13.39
C ILE A 275 4.13 0.83 13.86
N ALA A 276 4.73 1.78 13.15
CA ALA A 276 6.06 2.29 13.49
C ALA A 276 6.12 3.01 14.85
N ALA A 277 5.00 3.55 15.33
CA ALA A 277 4.90 4.17 16.66
C ALA A 277 5.18 3.21 17.83
N HIS A 278 5.12 1.90 17.61
CA HIS A 278 5.34 0.91 18.68
C HIS A 278 6.81 0.67 19.03
N ALA A 279 7.75 1.15 18.21
CA ALA A 279 9.18 1.08 18.48
C ALA A 279 9.86 2.39 18.04
N PRO A 280 9.63 3.50 18.77
CA PRO A 280 10.15 4.82 18.41
C PRO A 280 11.68 4.92 18.46
N ASP A 281 12.34 4.03 19.21
CA ASP A 281 13.79 3.99 19.36
C ASP A 281 14.48 3.21 18.23
N ASP A 282 13.74 2.48 17.38
CA ASP A 282 14.31 1.84 16.17
C ASP A 282 14.38 2.87 15.04
N GLN A 283 15.59 3.16 14.57
CA GLN A 283 15.84 4.18 13.56
C GLN A 283 15.10 3.95 12.22
N ARG A 284 14.92 2.69 11.79
CA ARG A 284 14.19 2.40 10.54
C ARG A 284 12.71 2.74 10.70
N LEU A 285 12.16 2.42 11.86
CA LEU A 285 10.76 2.73 12.19
C LEU A 285 10.54 4.22 12.41
N ALA A 286 11.50 4.93 13.02
CA ALA A 286 11.46 6.38 13.12
C ALA A 286 11.39 7.05 11.73
N VAL A 287 12.26 6.63 10.79
CA VAL A 287 12.25 7.12 9.40
C VAL A 287 10.96 6.73 8.67
N THR A 288 10.50 5.48 8.82
CA THR A 288 9.24 4.99 8.22
C THR A 288 8.03 5.78 8.73
N ARG A 289 7.98 6.07 10.03
CA ARG A 289 6.93 6.92 10.64
C ARG A 289 6.99 8.33 10.08
N ALA A 290 8.17 8.95 10.04
CA ALA A 290 8.33 10.28 9.47
C ALA A 290 7.84 10.33 8.02
N ARG A 291 8.17 9.32 7.22
CA ARG A 291 7.75 9.20 5.82
C ARG A 291 6.23 9.11 5.70
N ALA A 292 5.59 8.34 6.57
CA ALA A 292 4.14 8.22 6.63
C ALA A 292 3.47 9.56 7.00
N LEU A 293 3.96 10.25 8.03
CA LEU A 293 3.44 11.54 8.48
C LEU A 293 3.52 12.62 7.38
N ARG A 294 4.63 12.67 6.64
CA ARG A 294 4.78 13.57 5.48
C ARG A 294 3.63 13.42 4.48
N PHE A 295 3.20 12.19 4.18
CA PHE A 295 2.08 11.94 3.26
C PHE A 295 0.71 12.24 3.87
N LEU A 296 0.60 12.26 5.20
CA LEU A 296 -0.59 12.71 5.93
C LEU A 296 -0.66 14.24 6.05
N GLY A 297 0.37 14.96 5.58
CA GLY A 297 0.48 16.42 5.73
C GLY A 297 0.87 16.84 7.14
N GLU A 298 1.40 15.91 7.94
CA GLU A 298 1.88 16.17 9.30
C GLU A 298 3.40 16.28 9.32
N VAL A 299 3.93 17.21 10.11
CA VAL A 299 5.37 17.33 10.34
C VAL A 299 5.78 16.35 11.44
N PRO A 300 6.78 15.47 11.18
CA PRO A 300 7.32 14.58 12.22
C PRO A 300 7.81 15.36 13.45
N ASP A 301 7.74 14.72 14.61
CA ASP A 301 8.19 15.24 15.91
C ASP A 301 9.69 15.63 15.91
N GLU A 302 10.22 16.03 17.07
CA GLU A 302 11.66 16.31 17.23
C GLU A 302 12.54 15.14 16.75
N VAL A 303 13.74 15.47 16.27
CA VAL A 303 14.68 14.49 15.74
C VAL A 303 15.05 13.51 16.86
N PRO A 304 14.89 12.19 16.68
CA PRO A 304 15.30 11.21 17.67
C PRO A 304 16.80 11.30 17.97
N VAL A 305 17.19 11.12 19.23
CA VAL A 305 18.55 11.40 19.74
C VAL A 305 19.60 10.39 19.24
N GLU A 306 19.20 9.20 18.80
CA GLU A 306 20.11 8.08 18.48
C GLU A 306 19.96 7.58 17.02
N LEU A 307 19.96 8.48 16.04
CA LEU A 307 20.01 8.10 14.63
C LEU A 307 21.45 8.04 14.12
N ASP A 308 21.78 6.99 13.34
CA ASP A 308 22.99 7.03 12.52
C ASP A 308 22.89 8.10 11.42
N GLU A 309 24.01 8.46 10.79
CA GLU A 309 24.03 9.55 9.80
C GLU A 309 23.09 9.30 8.61
N GLY A 310 22.89 8.03 8.22
CA GLY A 310 21.99 7.66 7.13
C GLY A 310 20.53 7.86 7.49
N ALA A 311 20.11 7.36 8.65
CA ALA A 311 18.77 7.53 9.18
C ALA A 311 18.48 9.00 9.49
N LEU A 312 19.44 9.73 10.04
CA LEU A 312 19.33 11.17 10.31
C LEU A 312 19.14 11.96 9.01
N THR A 313 19.91 11.66 7.97
CA THR A 313 19.79 12.29 6.65
C THR A 313 18.40 12.08 6.05
N GLU A 314 17.90 10.85 6.05
CA GLU A 314 16.56 10.55 5.55
C GLU A 314 15.47 11.23 6.38
N PHE A 315 15.60 11.22 7.71
CA PHE A 315 14.65 11.88 8.62
C PHE A 315 14.58 13.39 8.37
N LEU A 316 15.73 14.07 8.31
CA LEU A 316 15.83 15.50 8.04
C LEU A 316 15.27 15.85 6.66
N SER A 317 15.58 15.06 5.64
CA SER A 317 15.02 15.22 4.30
C SER A 317 13.49 15.14 4.32
N ILE A 318 12.93 14.08 4.92
CA ILE A 318 11.48 13.88 5.03
C ILE A 318 10.80 15.01 5.80
N LYS A 319 11.39 15.41 6.94
CA LYS A 319 10.86 16.49 7.79
C LYS A 319 10.89 17.83 7.06
N SER A 320 11.97 18.14 6.33
CA SER A 320 12.07 19.37 5.54
C SER A 320 10.98 19.46 4.47
N GLN A 321 10.67 18.34 3.80
CA GLN A 321 9.61 18.27 2.81
C GLN A 321 8.23 18.40 3.44
N ALA A 322 8.00 17.82 4.62
CA ALA A 322 6.75 18.00 5.36
C ALA A 322 6.53 19.47 5.74
N MET A 323 7.58 20.14 6.23
CA MET A 323 7.54 21.57 6.57
C MET A 323 7.31 22.45 5.34
N ALA A 324 8.09 22.24 4.27
CA ALA A 324 8.05 23.06 3.07
C ALA A 324 6.74 22.88 2.28
N TYR A 325 6.36 21.63 1.96
CA TYR A 325 5.22 21.36 1.10
C TYR A 325 3.90 21.17 1.86
N GLY A 326 3.96 20.66 3.10
CA GLY A 326 2.77 20.44 3.93
C GLY A 326 2.29 21.73 4.60
N GLU A 327 3.22 22.47 5.25
CA GLU A 327 2.90 23.67 6.02
C GLU A 327 3.26 24.99 5.31
N GLY A 328 3.95 24.95 4.17
CA GLY A 328 4.41 26.15 3.46
C GLY A 328 5.62 26.85 4.12
N ARG A 329 6.29 26.20 5.07
CA ARG A 329 7.36 26.77 5.89
C ARG A 329 8.75 26.53 5.29
N PHE A 330 8.99 27.08 4.10
CA PHE A 330 10.25 26.89 3.38
C PHE A 330 11.48 27.40 4.15
N ALA A 331 11.41 28.61 4.73
CA ALA A 331 12.53 29.20 5.46
C ALA A 331 12.95 28.34 6.67
N ASP A 332 11.98 27.84 7.43
CA ASP A 332 12.25 26.97 8.58
C ASP A 332 12.84 25.61 8.15
N ALA A 333 12.37 25.06 7.02
CA ALA A 333 12.89 23.82 6.46
C ALA A 333 14.35 23.97 6.00
N ILE A 334 14.68 25.08 5.33
CA ILE A 334 16.04 25.42 4.90
C ILE A 334 16.96 25.57 6.11
N ALA A 335 16.55 26.35 7.12
CA ALA A 335 17.34 26.56 8.33
C ALA A 335 17.60 25.23 9.07
N MET A 336 16.59 24.36 9.19
CA MET A 336 16.72 23.05 9.81
C MET A 336 17.70 22.14 9.05
N LEU A 337 17.65 22.14 7.71
CA LEU A 337 18.58 21.35 6.90
C LEU A 337 20.01 21.88 6.99
N GLN A 338 20.20 23.20 7.05
CA GLN A 338 21.52 23.81 7.24
C GLN A 338 22.12 23.41 8.59
N GLU A 339 21.34 23.49 9.67
CA GLU A 339 21.78 23.07 11.01
C GLU A 339 22.07 21.56 11.05
N GLY A 340 21.18 20.74 10.51
CA GLY A 340 21.35 19.30 10.46
C GLY A 340 22.59 18.88 9.66
N MET A 341 22.91 19.57 8.58
CA MET A 341 24.10 19.27 7.76
C MET A 341 25.42 19.49 8.53
N VAL A 342 25.46 20.39 9.52
CA VAL A 342 26.65 20.59 10.39
C VAL A 342 26.93 19.36 11.26
N SER A 343 25.90 18.57 11.57
CA SER A 343 26.03 17.36 12.40
C SER A 343 26.51 16.13 11.64
N LEU A 344 26.58 16.19 10.31
CA LEU A 344 26.98 15.06 9.45
C LEU A 344 28.49 15.12 9.15
N SER A 345 29.17 13.99 9.29
CA SER A 345 30.59 13.87 8.96
C SER A 345 30.83 13.29 7.56
N GLU A 346 29.99 12.36 7.10
CA GLU A 346 30.17 11.70 5.81
C GLU A 346 29.70 12.57 4.63
N SER A 347 30.54 12.67 3.61
CA SER A 347 30.27 13.46 2.39
C SER A 347 29.01 12.98 1.67
N THR A 348 28.76 11.67 1.61
CA THR A 348 27.55 11.10 0.99
C THR A 348 26.27 11.69 1.58
N HIS A 349 26.21 11.79 2.90
CA HIS A 349 25.07 12.30 3.65
C HIS A 349 24.96 13.83 3.54
N ARG A 350 26.09 14.55 3.65
CA ARG A 350 26.14 16.00 3.42
C ARG A 350 25.68 16.39 2.01
N ASN A 351 26.16 15.71 0.98
CA ASN A 351 25.78 15.95 -0.42
C ASN A 351 24.29 15.68 -0.67
N ARG A 352 23.71 14.67 0.00
CA ARG A 352 22.27 14.39 -0.08
C ARG A 352 21.42 15.51 0.51
N LEU A 353 21.80 16.09 1.66
CA LEU A 353 21.09 17.23 2.24
C LEU A 353 21.35 18.53 1.47
N ALA A 354 22.56 18.74 0.96
CA ALA A 354 22.87 19.89 0.10
C ALA A 354 21.99 19.91 -1.16
N THR A 355 21.72 18.73 -1.74
CA THR A 355 20.78 18.61 -2.87
C THR A 355 19.36 19.02 -2.49
N GLU A 356 18.88 18.61 -1.31
CA GLU A 356 17.56 19.01 -0.82
C GLU A 356 17.49 20.52 -0.56
N LEU A 357 18.53 21.09 0.06
CA LEU A 357 18.67 22.52 0.28
C LEU A 357 18.59 23.31 -1.03
N MET A 358 19.32 22.88 -2.07
CA MET A 358 19.26 23.54 -3.38
C MET A 358 17.84 23.56 -3.95
N ILE A 359 17.11 22.44 -3.84
CA ILE A 359 15.73 22.34 -4.34
C ILE A 359 14.82 23.29 -3.56
N LEU A 360 14.85 23.24 -2.22
CA LEU A 360 13.98 24.06 -1.38
C LEU A 360 14.30 25.55 -1.50
N SER A 361 15.57 25.94 -1.54
CA SER A 361 16.01 27.33 -1.72
C SER A 361 15.65 27.87 -3.11
N GLY A 362 15.79 27.05 -4.15
CA GLY A 362 15.37 27.42 -5.50
C GLY A 362 13.85 27.65 -5.60
N LEU A 363 13.05 26.77 -4.99
CA LEU A 363 11.59 26.89 -4.99
C LEU A 363 11.07 28.04 -4.12
N SER A 364 11.76 28.36 -3.02
CA SER A 364 11.40 29.49 -2.16
C SER A 364 11.87 30.84 -2.70
N GLY A 365 12.80 30.82 -3.67
CA GLY A 365 13.44 32.03 -4.20
C GLY A 365 14.55 32.58 -3.29
N ASP A 366 15.01 31.81 -2.30
CA ASP A 366 16.13 32.19 -1.43
C ASP A 366 17.46 31.93 -2.14
N LEU A 367 17.89 32.91 -2.94
CA LEU A 367 19.07 32.80 -3.80
C LEU A 367 20.38 32.73 -2.99
N ASP A 368 20.43 33.34 -1.81
CA ASP A 368 21.61 33.28 -0.94
C ASP A 368 21.76 31.87 -0.35
N ALA A 369 20.67 31.29 0.18
CA ALA A 369 20.68 29.91 0.66
C ALA A 369 20.94 28.90 -0.47
N LEU A 370 20.47 29.19 -1.69
CA LEU A 370 20.74 28.38 -2.88
C LEU A 370 22.23 28.37 -3.23
N LEU A 371 22.85 29.55 -3.22
CA LEU A 371 24.27 29.75 -3.49
C LEU A 371 25.16 29.07 -2.44
N ASP A 372 24.80 29.18 -1.16
CA ASP A 372 25.51 28.50 -0.08
C ASP A 372 25.37 26.97 -0.19
N ALA A 373 24.17 26.46 -0.47
CA ALA A 373 23.94 25.02 -0.65
C ALA A 373 24.68 24.43 -1.85
N GLY A 374 24.76 25.16 -2.97
CA GLY A 374 25.55 24.72 -4.13
C GLY A 374 27.04 24.60 -3.83
N ARG A 375 27.56 25.42 -2.91
CA ARG A 375 28.98 25.43 -2.50
C ARG A 375 29.33 24.36 -1.47
N THR A 376 28.35 23.76 -0.80
CA THR A 376 28.62 22.69 0.18
C THR A 376 28.79 21.31 -0.45
N VAL A 377 28.39 21.14 -1.72
CA VAL A 377 28.58 19.90 -2.47
C VAL A 377 30.07 19.70 -2.76
N ASP A 378 30.62 18.57 -2.33
CA ASP A 378 32.04 18.25 -2.51
C ASP A 378 32.32 17.30 -3.69
N ASP A 379 33.60 17.01 -3.92
CA ASP A 379 34.07 16.23 -5.07
C ASP A 379 33.74 14.73 -4.98
N GLU A 380 33.30 14.24 -3.80
CA GLU A 380 32.88 12.84 -3.62
C GLU A 380 31.45 12.59 -4.12
N ALA A 381 30.68 13.65 -4.40
CA ALA A 381 29.38 13.54 -5.04
C ALA A 381 29.48 12.97 -6.46
N ASN A 382 28.41 12.30 -6.91
CA ASN A 382 28.32 11.82 -8.28
C ASN A 382 28.33 13.01 -9.29
N PRO A 383 28.72 12.78 -10.56
CA PRO A 383 28.84 13.85 -11.56
C PRO A 383 27.56 14.67 -11.77
N ASP A 384 26.37 14.05 -11.70
CA ASP A 384 25.10 14.73 -11.88
C ASP A 384 24.81 15.71 -10.74
N THR A 385 25.02 15.29 -9.48
CA THR A 385 24.88 16.14 -8.30
C THR A 385 25.87 17.28 -8.31
N ARG A 386 27.12 17.04 -8.73
CA ARG A 386 28.14 18.09 -8.88
C ARG A 386 27.76 19.08 -9.98
N LEU A 387 27.28 18.59 -11.12
CA LEU A 387 26.84 19.46 -12.21
C LEU A 387 25.62 20.30 -11.82
N LEU A 388 24.64 19.71 -11.12
CA LEU A 388 23.50 20.42 -10.56
C LEU A 388 23.97 21.53 -9.63
N ALA A 389 24.89 21.23 -8.69
CA ALA A 389 25.41 22.20 -7.75
C ALA A 389 26.10 23.38 -8.45
N VAL A 390 26.96 23.11 -9.42
CA VAL A 390 27.68 24.14 -10.17
C VAL A 390 26.74 24.96 -11.06
N ALA A 391 25.81 24.33 -11.79
CA ALA A 391 24.85 25.03 -12.65
C ALA A 391 23.94 25.95 -11.84
N THR A 392 23.47 25.48 -10.68
CA THR A 392 22.60 26.25 -9.78
C THR A 392 23.36 27.38 -9.10
N THR A 393 24.62 27.15 -8.70
CA THR A 393 25.51 28.20 -8.18
C THR A 393 25.74 29.28 -9.23
N GLN A 394 26.04 28.92 -10.48
CA GLN A 394 26.26 29.87 -11.57
C GLN A 394 25.03 30.77 -11.80
N LEU A 395 23.84 30.16 -11.76
CA LEU A 395 22.58 30.90 -11.88
C LEU A 395 22.39 31.87 -10.70
N ALA A 396 22.63 31.40 -9.47
CA ALA A 396 22.51 32.23 -8.28
C ALA A 396 23.54 33.39 -8.25
N GLU A 397 24.78 33.16 -8.69
CA GLU A 397 25.81 34.21 -8.83
C GLU A 397 25.35 35.34 -9.77
N ALA A 398 24.73 34.99 -10.91
CA ALA A 398 24.17 35.97 -11.82
C ALA A 398 23.01 36.76 -11.21
N LEU A 399 22.06 36.07 -10.58
CA LEU A 399 20.85 36.70 -10.04
C LEU A 399 21.11 37.55 -8.79
N THR A 400 22.14 37.20 -8.00
CA THR A 400 22.57 37.96 -6.81
C THR A 400 23.63 39.01 -7.12
N LEU A 401 24.11 39.11 -8.37
CA LEU A 401 25.23 39.95 -8.80
C LEU A 401 26.54 39.65 -8.02
N SER A 402 26.68 38.45 -7.47
CA SER A 402 27.85 38.00 -6.72
C SER A 402 28.81 37.21 -7.62
N THR A 403 29.28 37.83 -8.70
CA THR A 403 29.98 37.17 -9.82
C THR A 403 31.48 36.92 -9.60
N VAL A 404 32.02 37.23 -8.41
CA VAL A 404 33.47 37.15 -8.11
C VAL A 404 34.05 35.75 -8.38
N SER A 405 33.32 34.68 -8.09
CA SER A 405 33.73 33.29 -8.31
C SER A 405 33.20 32.68 -9.61
N ALA A 406 32.45 33.42 -10.42
CA ALA A 406 31.66 32.86 -11.51
C ALA A 406 32.47 32.33 -12.70
N ASP A 407 33.70 32.81 -12.89
CA ASP A 407 34.64 32.23 -13.86
C ASP A 407 35.12 30.84 -13.41
N ASP A 408 35.48 30.71 -12.11
CA ASP A 408 35.92 29.44 -11.52
C ASP A 408 34.78 28.42 -11.45
N THR A 409 33.58 28.87 -11.07
CA THR A 409 32.35 28.06 -11.05
C THR A 409 32.07 27.51 -12.45
N TYR A 410 32.07 28.36 -13.48
CA TYR A 410 31.87 27.92 -14.86
C TYR A 410 32.94 26.95 -15.35
N ALA A 411 34.22 27.21 -15.06
CA ALA A 411 35.33 26.33 -15.46
C ALA A 411 35.20 24.93 -14.87
N LYS A 412 34.82 24.82 -13.58
CA LYS A 412 34.53 23.53 -12.93
C LYS A 412 33.38 22.80 -13.61
N GLY A 413 32.30 23.52 -13.92
CA GLY A 413 31.13 22.94 -14.59
C GLY A 413 31.47 22.39 -15.97
N ARG A 414 32.26 23.13 -16.75
CA ARG A 414 32.76 22.70 -18.06
C ARG A 414 33.57 21.42 -17.98
N GLN A 415 34.45 21.30 -16.99
CA GLN A 415 35.23 20.07 -16.76
C GLN A 415 34.32 18.87 -16.45
N ILE A 416 33.26 19.07 -15.66
CA ILE A 416 32.29 18.00 -15.36
C ILE A 416 31.55 17.59 -16.63
N VAL A 417 31.02 18.54 -17.40
CA VAL A 417 30.31 18.27 -18.67
C VAL A 417 31.20 17.51 -19.65
N GLU A 418 32.46 17.91 -19.79
CA GLU A 418 33.43 17.23 -20.65
C GLU A 418 33.71 15.80 -20.20
N SER A 419 33.76 15.56 -18.89
CA SER A 419 33.94 14.20 -18.35
C SER A 419 32.73 13.29 -18.57
N MET A 420 31.52 13.85 -18.60
CA MET A 420 30.27 13.11 -18.82
C MET A 420 30.04 12.76 -20.30
N GLY A 421 30.64 13.50 -21.24
CA GLY A 421 30.61 13.22 -22.67
C GLY A 421 29.24 13.30 -23.33
N THR A 422 28.22 13.82 -22.64
CA THR A 422 26.84 13.97 -23.11
C THR A 422 26.29 15.33 -22.68
N GLU A 423 25.54 15.98 -23.57
CA GLU A 423 24.79 17.19 -23.22
C GLU A 423 23.50 16.82 -22.48
N SER A 424 23.19 17.61 -21.45
CA SER A 424 22.01 17.44 -20.61
C SER A 424 21.32 18.78 -20.37
N LEU A 425 20.13 18.75 -19.78
CA LEU A 425 19.47 19.98 -19.34
C LEU A 425 20.35 20.78 -18.36
N LEU A 426 21.09 20.10 -17.48
CA LEU A 426 22.00 20.75 -16.53
C LEU A 426 23.20 21.41 -17.22
N SER A 427 23.74 20.80 -18.29
CA SER A 427 24.79 21.46 -19.06
C SER A 427 24.26 22.69 -19.78
N GLN A 428 23.02 22.68 -20.29
CA GLN A 428 22.41 23.87 -20.85
C GLN A 428 22.13 24.94 -19.78
N GLN A 429 21.68 24.55 -18.58
CA GLN A 429 21.49 25.48 -17.46
C GLN A 429 22.79 26.16 -17.03
N LEU A 430 23.91 25.42 -16.98
CA LEU A 430 25.23 26.00 -16.71
C LEU A 430 25.59 27.08 -17.73
N GLU A 431 25.36 26.80 -19.01
CA GLU A 431 25.67 27.72 -20.11
C GLU A 431 24.75 28.95 -20.12
N MET A 432 23.47 28.76 -19.81
CA MET A 432 22.51 29.85 -19.58
C MET A 432 22.92 30.72 -18.40
N GLY A 433 23.30 30.11 -17.27
CA GLY A 433 23.83 30.80 -16.10
C GLY A 433 25.07 31.63 -16.47
N ARG A 434 25.97 31.10 -17.32
CA ARG A 434 27.12 31.86 -17.79
C ARG A 434 26.75 33.08 -18.63
N VAL A 435 25.76 32.95 -19.51
CA VAL A 435 25.24 34.10 -20.27
C VAL A 435 24.71 35.17 -19.31
N LEU A 436 23.98 34.79 -18.26
CA LEU A 436 23.46 35.72 -17.27
C LEU A 436 24.58 36.39 -16.45
N VAL A 437 25.65 35.67 -16.12
CA VAL A 437 26.85 36.25 -15.48
C VAL A 437 27.53 37.27 -16.39
N ASP A 438 27.78 36.91 -17.66
CA ASP A 438 28.37 37.84 -18.63
C ASP A 438 27.53 39.12 -18.75
N LEU A 439 26.21 39.04 -18.57
CA LEU A 439 25.34 40.22 -18.52
C LEU A 439 25.44 41.02 -17.23
N ALA A 440 25.46 40.34 -16.09
CA ALA A 440 25.61 40.98 -14.79
C ALA A 440 26.92 41.80 -14.74
N ASP A 441 27.98 41.30 -15.35
CA ASP A 441 29.28 41.98 -15.46
C ASP A 441 29.36 43.02 -16.59
N GLY A 442 28.33 43.11 -17.45
CA GLY A 442 28.31 44.03 -18.58
C GLY A 442 29.12 43.58 -19.81
N HIS A 443 29.55 42.31 -19.87
CA HIS A 443 30.22 41.67 -21.01
C HIS A 443 29.22 41.26 -22.10
N PHE A 444 28.43 42.22 -22.59
CA PHE A 444 27.35 41.95 -23.56
C PHE A 444 27.85 41.16 -24.78
N ARG A 445 29.03 41.50 -25.33
CA ARG A 445 29.57 40.84 -26.53
C ARG A 445 29.78 39.34 -26.30
N ASP A 446 30.26 38.96 -25.13
CA ASP A 446 30.52 37.56 -24.79
C ASP A 446 29.21 36.81 -24.58
N ALA A 447 28.25 37.44 -23.89
CA ALA A 447 26.88 36.93 -23.77
C ALA A 447 26.24 36.66 -25.15
N ARG A 448 26.41 37.58 -26.12
CA ARG A 448 25.88 37.43 -27.48
C ARG A 448 26.51 36.26 -28.23
N VAL A 449 27.83 36.08 -28.12
CA VAL A 449 28.56 34.96 -28.75
C VAL A 449 28.09 33.62 -28.19
N ARG A 450 27.91 33.53 -26.86
CA ARG A 450 27.41 32.32 -26.21
C ARG A 450 25.96 31.99 -26.56
N LEU A 451 25.13 33.01 -26.77
CA LEU A 451 23.78 32.81 -27.28
C LEU A 451 23.81 32.18 -28.68
N ASP A 452 24.67 32.61 -29.60
CA ASP A 452 24.73 32.10 -30.99
C ASP A 452 25.08 30.60 -31.15
N ARG A 453 25.12 29.84 -30.05
CA ARG A 453 25.38 28.41 -30.05
C ARG A 453 24.28 27.61 -30.80
N PRO A 454 24.66 26.54 -31.53
CA PRO A 454 23.72 25.72 -32.28
C PRO A 454 22.91 24.73 -31.42
N ASP A 455 23.39 24.41 -30.22
CA ASP A 455 22.93 23.36 -29.32
C ASP A 455 21.98 23.92 -28.24
N ARG A 456 20.75 24.25 -28.63
CA ARG A 456 19.69 24.77 -27.73
C ARG A 456 18.51 23.80 -27.55
N GLU A 457 18.65 22.56 -28.03
CA GLU A 457 17.53 21.62 -28.20
C GLU A 457 16.88 21.16 -26.89
N ALA A 458 17.62 21.10 -25.77
CA ALA A 458 17.07 20.61 -24.51
C ALA A 458 16.13 21.62 -23.80
N ALA A 459 16.28 22.92 -24.06
CA ALA A 459 15.46 23.97 -23.45
C ALA A 459 15.29 25.21 -24.35
N PRO A 460 14.73 25.07 -25.57
CA PRO A 460 14.67 26.16 -26.56
C PRO A 460 13.91 27.38 -26.03
N GLY A 461 12.79 27.17 -25.34
CA GLY A 461 12.01 28.25 -24.73
C GLY A 461 12.78 29.03 -23.64
N SER A 462 13.61 28.34 -22.85
CA SER A 462 14.41 28.98 -21.81
C SER A 462 15.56 29.80 -22.40
N TRP A 463 16.20 29.32 -23.48
CA TRP A 463 17.16 30.09 -24.25
C TRP A 463 16.54 31.35 -24.88
N LEU A 464 15.36 31.22 -25.49
CA LEU A 464 14.63 32.37 -26.04
C LEU A 464 14.24 33.38 -24.96
N THR A 465 13.91 32.91 -23.75
CA THR A 465 13.63 33.79 -22.61
C THR A 465 14.85 34.66 -22.29
N ILE A 466 16.03 34.05 -22.15
CA ILE A 466 17.28 34.78 -21.89
C ILE A 466 17.65 35.71 -23.05
N GLU A 467 17.52 35.25 -24.29
CA GLU A 467 17.76 36.09 -25.47
C GLU A 467 16.83 37.30 -25.52
N SER A 468 15.56 37.11 -25.19
CA SER A 468 14.56 38.19 -25.16
C SER A 468 14.84 39.24 -24.08
N LEU A 469 15.50 38.90 -22.96
CA LEU A 469 15.94 39.86 -21.94
C LEU A 469 16.94 40.88 -22.50
N MET A 470 17.74 40.48 -23.47
CA MET A 470 18.81 41.30 -24.04
C MET A 470 18.51 41.86 -25.43
N ALA A 471 17.40 41.47 -26.04
CA ALA A 471 17.15 41.72 -27.46
C ALA A 471 17.23 43.21 -27.86
N ASP A 472 16.97 44.14 -26.94
CA ASP A 472 17.10 45.59 -27.20
C ASP A 472 18.53 46.05 -27.49
N ALA A 473 19.55 45.33 -26.99
CA ALA A 473 20.94 45.70 -27.20
C ALA A 473 21.42 45.43 -28.65
N TRP A 474 20.63 44.67 -29.44
CA TRP A 474 21.05 44.16 -30.76
C TRP A 474 19.96 44.20 -31.83
N THR A 475 18.70 44.41 -31.45
CA THR A 475 17.53 44.25 -32.33
C THR A 475 16.51 45.38 -32.10
N SER A 476 15.46 45.46 -32.94
CA SER A 476 14.37 46.41 -32.73
C SER A 476 13.41 45.93 -31.63
N ALA A 477 12.66 46.86 -31.01
CA ALA A 477 11.64 46.53 -30.02
C ALA A 477 10.61 45.49 -30.53
N ASP A 478 10.24 45.54 -31.81
CA ASP A 478 9.36 44.54 -32.43
C ASP A 478 10.02 43.16 -32.54
N ALA A 479 11.33 43.10 -32.83
CA ALA A 479 12.06 41.85 -32.88
C ALA A 479 12.24 41.25 -31.47
N ALA A 480 12.55 42.10 -30.48
CA ALA A 480 12.61 41.72 -29.07
C ALA A 480 11.27 41.17 -28.55
N LEU A 481 10.16 41.79 -28.92
CA LEU A 481 8.82 41.31 -28.59
C LEU A 481 8.54 39.94 -29.22
N ARG A 482 8.84 39.75 -30.51
CA ARG A 482 8.65 38.45 -31.18
C ARG A 482 9.46 37.32 -30.53
N LEU A 483 10.69 37.61 -30.08
CA LEU A 483 11.50 36.64 -29.34
C LEU A 483 10.84 36.27 -28.01
N ALA A 484 10.35 37.25 -27.25
CA ALA A 484 9.65 36.99 -25.99
C ALA A 484 8.35 36.19 -26.18
N GLU A 485 7.57 36.48 -27.23
CA GLU A 485 6.35 35.73 -27.56
C GLU A 485 6.66 34.30 -28.03
N SER A 486 7.76 34.11 -28.77
CA SER A 486 8.24 32.78 -29.16
C SER A 486 8.70 31.98 -27.93
N ALA A 487 9.36 32.62 -26.97
CA ALA A 487 9.74 32.00 -25.71
C ALA A 487 8.51 31.47 -24.94
N VAL A 488 7.45 32.28 -24.85
CA VAL A 488 6.19 31.87 -24.21
C VAL A 488 5.58 30.67 -24.95
N ALA A 489 5.51 30.70 -26.28
CA ALA A 489 4.92 29.62 -27.07
C ALA A 489 5.67 28.28 -26.88
N GLU A 490 7.00 28.30 -26.88
CA GLU A 490 7.83 27.12 -26.63
C GLU A 490 7.61 26.58 -25.21
N LEU A 491 7.61 27.46 -24.20
CA LEU A 491 7.44 27.08 -22.80
C LEU A 491 6.01 26.61 -22.48
N GLU A 492 4.98 27.05 -23.21
CA GLU A 492 3.63 26.50 -23.07
C GLU A 492 3.56 25.04 -23.53
N SER A 493 4.42 24.63 -24.48
CA SER A 493 4.53 23.24 -24.91
C SER A 493 5.40 22.41 -23.97
N PHE A 494 6.54 22.95 -23.54
CA PHE A 494 7.49 22.23 -22.70
C PHE A 494 8.32 23.22 -21.87
N ASP A 495 8.09 23.23 -20.55
CA ASP A 495 8.81 24.07 -19.60
C ASP A 495 9.60 23.22 -18.60
N PRO A 496 10.78 22.69 -19.01
CA PRO A 496 11.58 21.83 -18.15
C PRO A 496 12.23 22.58 -16.98
N THR A 497 12.22 23.91 -16.99
CA THR A 497 12.90 24.75 -15.99
C THR A 497 11.96 25.65 -15.20
N GLY A 498 10.65 25.60 -15.44
CA GLY A 498 9.65 26.44 -14.73
C GLY A 498 9.67 27.93 -15.13
N ASN A 499 10.18 28.28 -16.31
CA ASN A 499 10.39 29.65 -16.75
C ASN A 499 9.16 30.32 -17.39
N LEU A 500 8.04 29.61 -17.57
CA LEU A 500 6.87 30.13 -18.30
C LEU A 500 6.33 31.43 -17.70
N SER A 501 6.26 31.50 -16.37
CA SER A 501 5.79 32.72 -15.67
C SER A 501 6.72 33.91 -15.95
N GLN A 502 8.03 33.69 -15.88
CA GLN A 502 9.03 34.70 -16.20
C GLN A 502 8.94 35.15 -17.67
N ALA A 503 8.82 34.21 -18.61
CA ALA A 503 8.70 34.52 -20.03
C ALA A 503 7.43 35.34 -20.33
N LYS A 504 6.29 35.01 -19.68
CA LYS A 504 5.05 35.80 -19.78
C LYS A 504 5.25 37.23 -19.30
N HIS A 505 5.92 37.40 -18.17
CA HIS A 505 6.24 38.73 -17.64
C HIS A 505 7.15 39.53 -18.58
N VAL A 506 8.19 38.90 -19.13
CA VAL A 506 9.08 39.55 -20.10
C VAL A 506 8.31 39.94 -21.36
N ALA A 507 7.45 39.09 -21.90
CA ALA A 507 6.62 39.41 -23.07
C ALA A 507 5.68 40.60 -22.80
N GLU A 508 5.06 40.67 -21.63
CA GLU A 508 4.23 41.82 -21.25
C GLU A 508 5.03 43.12 -21.14
N LEU A 509 6.21 43.08 -20.53
CA LEU A 509 7.14 44.21 -20.46
C LEU A 509 7.50 44.70 -21.86
N ARG A 510 7.86 43.78 -22.77
CA ARG A 510 8.18 44.09 -24.17
C ARG A 510 6.98 44.71 -24.91
N ARG A 511 5.76 44.17 -24.73
CA ARG A 511 4.54 44.77 -25.32
C ARG A 511 4.28 46.19 -24.85
N ALA A 512 4.62 46.50 -23.60
CA ALA A 512 4.52 47.86 -23.08
C ALA A 512 5.56 48.79 -23.74
N GLN A 513 6.79 48.33 -23.90
CA GLN A 513 7.87 49.09 -24.55
C GLN A 513 7.57 49.38 -26.03
N THR A 514 7.10 48.40 -26.80
CA THR A 514 6.72 48.59 -28.21
C THR A 514 5.58 49.60 -28.37
N ARG A 515 4.59 49.58 -27.46
CA ARG A 515 3.49 50.57 -27.45
C ARG A 515 3.96 51.99 -27.16
N GLN A 516 5.00 52.17 -26.35
CA GLN A 516 5.60 53.48 -26.09
C GLN A 516 6.48 53.98 -27.24
N ALA A 517 7.06 53.08 -28.02
CA ALA A 517 7.89 53.40 -29.19
C ALA A 517 7.07 53.74 -30.46
N ALA A 518 5.77 53.42 -30.48
CA ALA A 518 4.87 53.82 -31.56
C ALA A 518 4.72 55.37 -31.60
N PRO A 519 4.80 56.02 -32.77
CA PRO A 519 4.61 57.46 -32.86
C PRO A 519 3.22 57.84 -32.33
N ARG A 520 3.16 58.81 -31.39
CA ARG A 520 1.89 59.42 -30.97
C ARG A 520 1.26 60.07 -32.20
N GLU A 521 0.24 59.43 -32.77
CA GLU A 521 -0.63 60.07 -33.75
C GLU A 521 -1.23 61.35 -33.16
N GLU A 522 -1.32 62.36 -34.01
CA GLU A 522 -1.53 63.78 -33.72
C GLU A 522 -2.57 64.07 -32.64
N ALA A 523 -2.14 64.84 -31.62
CA ALA A 523 -3.06 65.55 -30.74
C ALA A 523 -3.93 66.49 -31.60
N ILE A 524 -5.20 66.10 -31.71
CA ILE A 524 -6.30 66.79 -32.35
C ILE A 524 -6.22 68.30 -32.08
N LYS A 525 -6.03 69.09 -33.15
CA LYS A 525 -6.24 70.54 -33.15
C LYS A 525 -7.74 70.81 -33.03
N HIS A 526 -8.24 71.03 -31.82
CA HIS A 526 -9.50 71.75 -31.63
C HIS A 526 -9.20 73.24 -31.37
N PRO A 527 -9.77 74.17 -32.16
CA PRO A 527 -9.67 75.59 -31.85
C PRO A 527 -10.56 75.91 -30.64
N VAL A 528 -9.99 76.61 -29.66
CA VAL A 528 -10.73 77.16 -28.53
C VAL A 528 -11.57 78.34 -29.02
N GLU A 529 -12.90 78.18 -29.04
CA GLU A 529 -13.82 79.32 -29.10
C GLU A 529 -13.91 79.97 -27.71
N PRO A 530 -13.77 81.30 -27.60
CA PRO A 530 -13.94 82.01 -26.34
C PRO A 530 -15.35 82.58 -26.25
N ALA A 531 -16.11 82.22 -25.21
CA ALA A 531 -17.13 83.10 -24.63
C ALA A 531 -17.69 82.54 -23.32
N VAL A 532 -17.94 83.32 -22.26
CA VAL A 532 -17.63 84.70 -21.87
C VAL A 532 -18.08 84.79 -20.40
N ALA A 533 -17.44 85.64 -19.60
CA ALA A 533 -17.96 86.06 -18.30
C ALA A 533 -19.15 87.04 -18.48
N ASP A 534 -20.14 86.90 -17.61
CA ASP A 534 -21.43 87.63 -17.47
C ASP A 534 -22.66 87.01 -18.17
#